data_AF-A0A0E3L173-F1
#
_entry.id   AF-A0A0E3L173-F1
#
_cell.length_a   1.000
_cell.length_b   1.000
_cell.length_c   1.000
_cell.angle_alpha   90.00
_cell.angle_beta   90.00
_cell.angle_gamma   90.00
#
_symmetry.space_group_name_H-M   'P 1'
#
loop_
_entity.id
_entity.type
_entity.pdbx_description
1 polymer ?
#
loop_
_entity_poly.entity_id
_entity_poly.type
_entity_poly.pdbx_seq_one_letter_code
_entity_poly.pdbx_strand_id
1 'polypeptide(L)'
;MRVNAYHSLGRISIYKASQSGSEESYLELLKTAIEFFEKAAKEPTWYNPSKFCFPFYRSFYTIISAKKQEAKDEVEKYLSEAKSKIGRSENKRLLFEAVENLSNALKEVQNLENMDLEAKKGELNFYRKYCEQAAELMKNTEEKAPSATIVMRKGLPILDRNLKSLLEEIQQKADTACQISKGQVKKVACAVKEEVQRWEISNQEEMTFYAKNLCRALKLIIPQIPENEFIHNEIDKALAERDLVNLFTITSTFIGSIPTLKMVSDKLNNLEKLVIEVNSKVDELIIISKPGISEEFVISSGIQLPGLSAEHVVTIPLQEISYSELKEDLERIKGKSIEKLSQLPTRLSEKVKNYLLKIGRKDVLEKLTN
;
A
#
# COMPACT_ATOMS: atom_id res chain seq x y z
N MET A 1 39.22 10.54 26.84
CA MET A 1 39.32 11.56 25.77
C MET A 1 38.77 11.04 24.43
N ARG A 2 39.17 9.84 23.98
CA ARG A 2 38.69 9.23 22.71
C ARG A 2 37.16 9.00 22.65
N VAL A 3 36.55 8.55 23.76
CA VAL A 3 35.08 8.37 23.88
C VAL A 3 34.31 9.63 23.51
N ASN A 4 34.66 10.76 24.11
CA ASN A 4 33.95 12.02 23.91
C ASN A 4 34.16 12.55 22.49
N ALA A 5 35.36 12.38 21.93
CA ALA A 5 35.65 12.76 20.55
C ALA A 5 34.80 11.96 19.56
N TYR A 6 34.83 10.62 19.65
CA TYR A 6 34.02 9.76 18.78
C TYR A 6 32.52 9.98 18.98
N HIS A 7 32.05 10.12 20.21
CA HIS A 7 30.64 10.45 20.47
C HIS A 7 30.22 11.76 19.81
N SER A 8 31.06 12.80 19.92
CA SER A 8 30.78 14.11 19.32
C SER A 8 30.77 14.04 17.79
N LEU A 9 31.72 13.33 17.19
CA LEU A 9 31.75 13.09 15.74
C LEU A 9 30.50 12.34 15.26
N GLY A 10 30.07 11.32 16.00
CA GLY A 10 28.81 10.62 15.72
C GLY A 10 27.60 11.57 15.76
N ARG A 11 27.51 12.44 16.77
CA ARG A 11 26.45 13.45 16.85
C ARG A 11 26.49 14.46 15.69
N ILE A 12 27.67 14.91 15.30
CA ILE A 12 27.85 15.81 14.15
C ILE A 12 27.37 15.12 12.86
N SER A 13 27.71 13.85 12.66
CA SER A 13 27.25 13.08 11.50
C SER A 13 25.73 12.89 11.50
N ILE A 14 25.09 12.63 12.66
CA ILE A 14 23.62 12.62 12.77
C ILE A 14 23.03 13.99 12.41
N TYR A 15 23.61 15.07 12.91
CA TYR A 15 23.16 16.42 12.55
C TYR A 15 23.27 16.66 11.04
N LYS A 16 24.40 16.31 10.42
CA LYS A 16 24.58 16.44 8.97
C LYS A 16 23.59 15.57 8.18
N ALA A 17 23.36 14.33 8.61
CA ALA A 17 22.35 13.46 8.01
C ALA A 17 20.93 14.07 8.12
N SER A 18 20.64 14.76 9.23
CA SER A 18 19.35 15.47 9.39
C SER A 18 19.16 16.63 8.40
N GLN A 19 20.26 17.17 7.85
CA GLN A 19 20.25 18.30 6.92
C GLN A 19 20.50 17.90 5.47
N SER A 20 20.74 16.62 5.17
CA SER A 20 21.12 16.20 3.82
C SER A 20 19.97 16.36 2.82
N GLY A 21 20.32 16.80 1.60
CA GLY A 21 19.37 16.99 0.50
C GLY A 21 19.16 15.73 -0.37
N SER A 22 20.07 14.76 -0.30
CA SER A 22 20.00 13.50 -1.05
C SER A 22 20.00 12.28 -0.13
N GLU A 23 19.38 11.19 -0.61
CA GLU A 23 19.32 9.91 0.10
C GLU A 23 20.71 9.27 0.23
N GLU A 24 21.52 9.30 -0.82
CA GLU A 24 22.87 8.74 -0.81
C GLU A 24 23.72 9.39 0.28
N SER A 25 23.73 10.73 0.34
CA SER A 25 24.44 11.48 1.37
C SER A 25 23.86 11.22 2.76
N TYR A 26 22.53 11.10 2.88
CA TYR A 26 21.86 10.73 4.13
C TYR A 26 22.36 9.38 4.67
N LEU A 27 22.35 8.32 3.84
CA LEU A 27 22.74 6.97 4.23
C LEU A 27 24.23 6.89 4.58
N GLU A 28 25.09 7.55 3.80
CA GLU A 28 26.52 7.61 4.06
C GLU A 28 26.83 8.30 5.40
N LEU A 29 26.18 9.44 5.68
CA LEU A 29 26.34 10.17 6.93
C LEU A 29 25.79 9.40 8.13
N LEU A 30 24.67 8.71 7.98
CA LEU A 30 24.11 7.84 9.02
C LEU A 30 25.03 6.65 9.32
N LYS A 31 25.58 6.00 8.28
CA LYS A 31 26.58 4.93 8.43
C LYS A 31 27.84 5.45 9.15
N THR A 32 28.33 6.62 8.75
CA THR A 32 29.47 7.29 9.40
C THR A 32 29.20 7.57 10.88
N ALA A 33 27.98 8.00 11.23
CA ALA A 33 27.61 8.22 12.61
C ALA A 33 27.66 6.93 13.44
N ILE A 34 27.14 5.84 12.88
CA ILE A 34 27.13 4.50 13.51
C ILE A 34 28.56 4.03 13.78
N GLU A 35 29.48 4.17 12.82
CA GLU A 35 30.89 3.78 12.99
C GLU A 35 31.57 4.55 14.14
N PHE A 36 31.28 5.86 14.27
CA PHE A 36 31.80 6.66 15.38
C PHE A 36 31.18 6.25 16.72
N PHE A 37 29.88 5.99 16.77
CA PHE A 37 29.24 5.51 17.99
C PHE A 37 29.74 4.12 18.39
N GLU A 38 30.01 3.23 17.45
CA GLU A 38 30.58 1.90 17.72
C GLU A 38 31.96 2.02 18.38
N LYS A 39 32.86 2.82 17.78
CA LYS A 39 34.19 3.11 18.34
C LYS A 39 34.09 3.67 19.75
N ALA A 40 33.18 4.62 19.97
CA ALA A 40 32.93 5.17 21.29
C ALA A 40 32.37 4.14 22.28
N ALA A 41 31.45 3.25 21.86
CA ALA A 41 30.76 2.29 22.72
C ALA A 41 31.69 1.19 23.27
N LYS A 42 32.72 0.80 22.52
CA LYS A 42 33.72 -0.21 22.90
C LYS A 42 34.63 0.22 24.05
N GLU A 43 34.71 1.53 24.31
CA GLU A 43 35.57 2.07 25.35
C GLU A 43 34.99 1.83 26.77
N PRO A 44 35.80 1.38 27.73
CA PRO A 44 35.37 0.97 29.07
C PRO A 44 35.14 2.18 29.99
N THR A 45 34.14 3.00 29.67
CA THR A 45 33.71 4.13 30.51
C THR A 45 32.37 3.83 31.20
N TRP A 46 32.26 4.24 32.46
CA TRP A 46 31.06 4.05 33.29
C TRP A 46 29.85 4.79 32.70
N TYR A 47 30.00 6.08 32.40
CA TYR A 47 29.00 6.85 31.64
C TYR A 47 29.42 6.97 30.18
N ASN A 48 28.72 6.25 29.29
CA ASN A 48 29.00 6.28 27.86
C ASN A 48 27.68 6.33 27.06
N PRO A 49 27.26 7.52 26.59
CA PRO A 49 26.00 7.66 25.85
C PRO A 49 25.99 6.88 24.53
N SER A 50 27.16 6.62 23.93
CA SER A 50 27.26 5.84 22.70
C SER A 50 26.87 4.38 22.86
N LYS A 51 26.87 3.83 24.09
CA LYS A 51 26.34 2.48 24.37
C LYS A 51 24.85 2.36 24.03
N PHE A 52 24.10 3.47 24.04
CA PHE A 52 22.74 3.51 23.50
C PHE A 52 22.74 3.89 22.02
N CYS A 53 23.45 4.96 21.64
CA CYS A 53 23.39 5.50 20.27
C CYS A 53 23.83 4.50 19.19
N PHE A 54 24.86 3.70 19.47
CA PHE A 54 25.34 2.69 18.51
C PHE A 54 24.26 1.66 18.17
N PRO A 55 23.78 0.83 19.11
CA PRO A 55 22.78 -0.18 18.78
C PRO A 55 21.45 0.44 18.32
N PHE A 56 21.10 1.62 18.83
CA PHE A 56 19.92 2.36 18.39
C PHE A 56 19.97 2.75 16.90
N TYR A 57 21.00 3.48 16.46
CA TYR A 57 21.07 3.88 15.05
C TYR A 57 21.39 2.71 14.12
N ARG A 58 22.09 1.69 14.62
CA ARG A 58 22.36 0.47 13.85
C ARG A 58 21.09 -0.31 13.56
N SER A 59 20.24 -0.55 14.57
CA SER A 59 18.93 -1.20 14.35
C SER A 59 18.07 -0.42 13.35
N PHE A 60 17.98 0.90 13.49
CA PHE A 60 17.24 1.75 12.55
C PHE A 60 17.81 1.69 11.12
N TYR A 61 19.13 1.81 10.96
CA TYR A 61 19.79 1.72 9.65
C TYR A 61 19.54 0.35 9.00
N THR A 62 19.62 -0.73 9.77
CA THR A 62 19.34 -2.07 9.27
C THR A 62 17.88 -2.20 8.82
N ILE A 63 16.90 -1.66 9.57
CA ILE A 63 15.48 -1.65 9.17
C ILE A 63 15.26 -0.95 7.82
N ILE A 64 15.79 0.26 7.64
CA ILE A 64 15.57 1.04 6.40
C ILE A 64 16.39 0.52 5.21
N SER A 65 17.43 -0.30 5.46
CA SER A 65 18.29 -0.88 4.42
C SER A 65 17.95 -2.34 4.10
N ALA A 66 17.01 -2.95 4.83
CA ALA A 66 16.71 -4.37 4.71
C ALA A 66 15.96 -4.70 3.41
N LYS A 67 16.52 -5.65 2.64
CA LYS A 67 15.80 -6.36 1.57
C LYS A 67 15.41 -7.75 2.07
N LYS A 68 14.21 -7.84 2.65
CA LYS A 68 13.43 -9.05 3.00
C LYS A 68 13.89 -9.93 4.19
N GLN A 69 15.03 -10.64 4.27
CA GLN A 69 15.18 -11.72 5.30
C GLN A 69 16.44 -11.75 6.19
N GLU A 70 17.57 -11.16 5.82
CA GLU A 70 18.84 -11.29 6.58
C GLU A 70 18.95 -10.35 7.81
N ALA A 71 17.99 -9.44 7.98
CA ALA A 71 18.06 -8.35 8.95
C ALA A 71 17.46 -8.67 10.33
N LYS A 72 16.66 -9.74 10.47
CA LYS A 72 15.81 -9.94 11.67
C LYS A 72 16.64 -10.16 12.93
N ASP A 73 17.59 -11.08 12.88
CA ASP A 73 18.45 -11.41 14.01
C ASP A 73 19.38 -10.23 14.38
N GLU A 74 19.85 -9.48 13.37
CA GLU A 74 20.68 -8.30 13.59
C GLU A 74 19.87 -7.15 14.25
N VAL A 75 18.64 -6.90 13.79
CA VAL A 75 17.76 -5.87 14.37
C VAL A 75 17.38 -6.23 15.80
N GLU A 76 16.98 -7.47 16.07
CA GLU A 76 16.58 -7.92 17.41
C GLU A 76 17.73 -7.87 18.41
N LYS A 77 18.94 -8.26 17.98
CA LYS A 77 20.17 -8.12 18.76
C LYS A 77 20.40 -6.66 19.16
N TYR A 78 20.44 -5.75 18.19
CA TYR A 78 20.72 -4.35 18.49
C TYR A 78 19.60 -3.66 19.26
N LEU A 79 18.33 -4.00 19.04
CA LEU A 79 17.24 -3.49 19.87
C LEU A 79 17.39 -3.95 21.33
N SER A 80 17.73 -5.22 21.56
CA SER A 80 17.97 -5.73 22.92
C SER A 80 19.13 -5.02 23.61
N GLU A 81 20.23 -4.80 22.88
CA GLU A 81 21.38 -4.02 23.37
C GLU A 81 20.97 -2.58 23.72
N ALA A 82 20.25 -1.88 22.83
CA ALA A 82 19.79 -0.50 23.06
C ALA A 82 18.84 -0.40 24.26
N LYS A 83 17.89 -1.33 24.39
CA LYS A 83 16.90 -1.40 25.48
C LYS A 83 17.58 -1.43 26.84
N SER A 84 18.65 -2.22 26.98
CA SER A 84 19.45 -2.33 28.22
C SER A 84 20.14 -1.02 28.62
N LYS A 85 20.25 -0.03 27.71
CA LYS A 85 20.97 1.25 27.90
C LYS A 85 20.07 2.48 27.95
N ILE A 86 18.74 2.31 27.94
CA ILE A 86 17.76 3.40 28.09
C ILE A 86 17.91 4.07 29.47
N GLY A 87 18.01 3.26 30.53
CA GLY A 87 18.05 3.74 31.91
C GLY A 87 16.76 4.49 32.27
N ARG A 88 16.88 5.67 32.89
CA ARG A 88 15.74 6.55 33.26
C ARG A 88 15.46 7.66 32.25
N SER A 89 16.05 7.60 31.05
CA SER A 89 15.92 8.68 30.07
C SER A 89 14.65 8.53 29.24
N GLU A 90 13.69 9.42 29.47
CA GLU A 90 12.43 9.44 28.74
C GLU A 90 12.60 9.59 27.22
N ASN A 91 13.48 10.48 26.77
CA ASN A 91 13.72 10.68 25.34
C ASN A 91 14.30 9.42 24.68
N LYS A 92 15.20 8.70 25.36
CA LYS A 92 15.73 7.43 24.84
C LYS A 92 14.64 6.37 24.76
N ARG A 93 13.73 6.35 25.74
CA ARG A 93 12.57 5.45 25.77
C ARG A 93 11.66 5.69 24.56
N LEU A 94 11.25 6.94 24.33
CA LEU A 94 10.36 7.29 23.21
C LEU A 94 11.03 7.03 21.83
N LEU A 95 12.31 7.39 21.67
CA LEU A 95 13.05 7.09 20.44
C LEU A 95 13.17 5.58 20.21
N PHE A 96 13.48 4.82 21.27
CA PHE A 96 13.57 3.37 21.21
C PHE A 96 12.23 2.74 20.83
N GLU A 97 11.14 3.13 21.50
CA GLU A 97 9.78 2.65 21.20
C GLU A 97 9.40 2.93 19.74
N ALA A 98 9.83 4.06 19.17
CA ALA A 98 9.61 4.35 17.75
C ALA A 98 10.32 3.35 16.82
N VAL A 99 11.59 3.01 17.09
CA VAL A 99 12.33 2.01 16.29
C VAL A 99 11.84 0.58 16.56
N GLU A 100 11.42 0.27 17.80
CA GLU A 100 10.81 -1.03 18.17
C GLU A 100 9.49 -1.23 17.41
N ASN A 101 8.67 -0.19 17.31
CA ASN A 101 7.45 -0.22 16.48
C ASN A 101 7.77 -0.44 15.00
N LEU A 102 8.76 0.26 14.42
CA LEU A 102 9.18 0.00 13.03
C LEU A 102 9.70 -1.44 12.83
N SER A 103 10.39 -2.01 13.82
CA SER A 103 10.80 -3.41 13.78
C SER A 103 9.61 -4.37 13.86
N ASN A 104 8.60 -4.09 14.69
CA ASN A 104 7.39 -4.90 14.76
C ASN A 104 6.60 -4.82 13.46
N ALA A 105 6.50 -3.63 12.86
CA ALA A 105 5.94 -3.45 11.53
C ALA A 105 6.65 -4.37 10.51
N LEU A 106 7.98 -4.37 10.49
CA LEU A 106 8.74 -5.26 9.62
C LEU A 106 8.47 -6.75 9.89
N LYS A 107 8.30 -7.15 11.15
CA LYS A 107 7.97 -8.54 11.55
C LYS A 107 6.59 -8.96 11.03
N GLU A 108 5.57 -8.10 11.16
CA GLU A 108 4.22 -8.44 10.68
C GLU A 108 4.21 -8.66 9.17
N VAL A 109 4.97 -7.87 8.41
CA VAL A 109 5.11 -8.05 6.96
C VAL A 109 5.87 -9.33 6.59
N GLN A 110 6.86 -9.73 7.38
CA GLN A 110 7.66 -10.95 7.17
C GLN A 110 6.90 -12.24 7.52
N ASN A 111 5.94 -12.19 8.44
CA ASN A 111 5.15 -13.36 8.86
C ASN A 111 4.00 -13.69 7.88
N LEU A 112 3.78 -12.85 6.86
CA LEU A 112 2.66 -12.98 5.92
C LEU A 112 2.75 -14.20 5.00
N GLU A 113 3.91 -14.83 4.82
CA GLU A 113 4.08 -15.83 3.75
C GLU A 113 3.11 -17.04 3.88
N ASN A 114 2.71 -17.42 5.10
CA ASN A 114 1.95 -18.66 5.38
C ASN A 114 0.54 -18.47 5.99
N MET A 115 0.00 -17.26 6.07
CA MET A 115 -1.29 -16.98 6.74
C MET A 115 -2.51 -16.94 5.79
N ASP A 116 -3.71 -17.16 6.34
CA ASP A 116 -4.99 -16.93 5.65
C ASP A 116 -5.34 -15.43 5.52
N LEU A 117 -6.42 -15.13 4.79
CA LEU A 117 -6.80 -13.77 4.41
C LEU A 117 -7.19 -12.87 5.59
N GLU A 118 -7.85 -13.42 6.62
CA GLU A 118 -8.34 -12.65 7.76
C GLU A 118 -7.22 -12.39 8.78
N ALA A 119 -6.35 -13.39 8.98
CA ALA A 119 -5.12 -13.22 9.74
C ALA A 119 -4.19 -12.16 9.11
N LYS A 120 -4.02 -12.16 7.78
CA LYS A 120 -3.21 -11.17 7.04
C LYS A 120 -3.74 -9.74 7.16
N LYS A 121 -5.07 -9.56 7.13
CA LYS A 121 -5.71 -8.24 7.35
C LYS A 121 -5.43 -7.72 8.75
N GLY A 122 -5.43 -8.60 9.75
CA GLY A 122 -4.99 -8.30 11.12
C GLY A 122 -3.54 -7.79 11.15
N GLU A 123 -2.61 -8.55 10.56
CA GLU A 123 -1.18 -8.21 10.53
C GLU A 123 -0.89 -6.89 9.82
N LEU A 124 -1.56 -6.59 8.71
CA LEU A 124 -1.40 -5.32 7.99
C LEU A 124 -1.96 -4.12 8.77
N ASN A 125 -3.02 -4.33 9.56
CA ASN A 125 -3.51 -3.31 10.49
C ASN A 125 -2.51 -3.06 11.63
N PHE A 126 -1.84 -4.11 12.11
CA PHE A 126 -0.75 -3.97 13.09
C PHE A 126 0.46 -3.26 12.50
N TYR A 127 0.88 -3.59 11.28
CA TYR A 127 1.92 -2.86 10.54
C TYR A 127 1.63 -1.36 10.49
N ARG A 128 0.43 -0.97 10.05
CA ARG A 128 0.01 0.44 9.97
C ARG A 128 0.06 1.09 11.35
N LYS A 129 -0.55 0.44 12.34
CA LYS A 129 -0.59 0.93 13.73
C LYS A 129 0.81 1.18 14.27
N TYR A 130 1.76 0.28 14.03
CA TYR A 130 3.13 0.43 14.49
C TYR A 130 3.85 1.59 13.75
N CYS A 131 3.65 1.75 12.45
CA CYS A 131 4.19 2.89 11.71
C CYS A 131 3.62 4.24 12.20
N GLU A 132 2.31 4.31 12.45
CA GLU A 132 1.64 5.51 12.99
C GLU A 132 2.13 5.85 14.40
N GLN A 133 2.24 4.83 15.27
CA GLN A 133 2.77 4.99 16.63
C GLN A 133 4.23 5.45 16.60
N ALA A 134 5.06 4.92 15.70
CA ALA A 134 6.43 5.38 15.54
C ALA A 134 6.48 6.86 15.12
N ALA A 135 5.63 7.29 14.18
CA ALA A 135 5.56 8.68 13.75
C ALA A 135 5.11 9.63 14.89
N GLU A 136 4.13 9.22 15.68
CA GLU A 136 3.65 9.99 16.84
C GLU A 136 4.73 10.14 17.92
N LEU A 137 5.43 9.06 18.25
CA LEU A 137 6.55 9.08 19.20
C LEU A 137 7.70 9.97 18.71
N MET A 138 8.00 9.96 17.40
CA MET A 138 8.99 10.86 16.80
C MET A 138 8.55 12.33 16.87
N LYS A 139 7.25 12.63 16.76
CA LYS A 139 6.70 13.99 16.93
C LYS A 139 6.84 14.47 18.37
N ASN A 140 6.45 13.62 19.33
CA ASN A 140 6.51 13.95 20.76
C ASN A 140 7.94 14.15 21.29
N THR A 141 8.94 13.61 20.58
CA THR A 141 10.36 13.69 20.96
C THR A 141 11.13 14.78 20.20
N GLU A 142 10.50 15.43 19.21
CA GLU A 142 11.17 16.37 18.30
C GLU A 142 11.76 17.59 19.02
N GLU A 143 11.05 18.16 20.00
CA GLU A 143 11.56 19.30 20.76
C GLU A 143 12.84 18.97 21.55
N LYS A 144 12.96 17.72 22.02
CA LYS A 144 14.03 17.29 22.92
C LYS A 144 15.19 16.60 22.21
N ALA A 145 14.95 16.06 21.02
CA ALA A 145 15.96 15.36 20.22
C ALA A 145 15.76 15.59 18.70
N PRO A 146 15.76 16.85 18.23
CA PRO A 146 15.32 17.21 16.88
C PRO A 146 16.13 16.53 15.78
N SER A 147 17.46 16.46 15.91
CA SER A 147 18.30 15.80 14.89
C SER A 147 18.06 14.30 14.81
N ALA A 148 17.74 13.64 15.94
CA ALA A 148 17.46 12.21 15.96
C ALA A 148 16.11 11.91 15.28
N THR A 149 15.08 12.69 15.61
CA THR A 149 13.74 12.53 15.03
C THR A 149 13.70 12.89 13.56
N ILE A 150 14.44 13.93 13.11
CA ILE A 150 14.55 14.29 11.68
C ILE A 150 15.27 13.20 10.89
N VAL A 151 16.37 12.65 11.42
CA VAL A 151 17.05 11.50 10.78
C VAL A 151 16.10 10.33 10.63
N MET A 152 15.36 9.98 11.69
CA MET A 152 14.39 8.89 11.62
C MET A 152 13.30 9.14 10.58
N ARG A 153 12.71 10.34 10.56
CA ARG A 153 11.72 10.75 9.56
C ARG A 153 12.26 10.68 8.13
N LYS A 154 13.52 11.07 7.90
CA LYS A 154 14.17 10.97 6.58
C LYS A 154 14.36 9.53 6.10
N GLY A 155 14.50 8.57 7.01
CA GLY A 155 14.56 7.15 6.67
C GLY A 155 13.21 6.50 6.36
N LEU A 156 12.08 7.07 6.80
CA LEU A 156 10.74 6.49 6.56
C LEU A 156 10.40 6.40 5.06
N PRO A 157 10.61 7.43 4.23
CA PRO A 157 10.39 7.30 2.79
C PRO A 157 11.26 6.23 2.10
N ILE A 158 12.41 5.86 2.68
CA ILE A 158 13.28 4.80 2.15
C ILE A 158 12.62 3.44 2.37
N LEU A 159 11.96 3.27 3.52
CA LEU A 159 11.12 2.12 3.82
C LEU A 159 9.92 2.02 2.84
N ASP A 160 9.32 3.17 2.48
CA ASP A 160 8.17 3.26 1.56
C ASP A 160 8.56 3.21 0.06
N ARG A 161 9.82 3.49 -0.31
CA ARG A 161 10.29 3.70 -1.70
C ARG A 161 10.18 2.48 -2.61
N ASN A 162 10.15 1.27 -2.06
CA ASN A 162 9.99 0.06 -2.85
C ASN A 162 8.70 0.08 -3.68
N LEU A 163 7.61 0.61 -3.12
CA LEU A 163 6.32 0.63 -3.80
C LEU A 163 6.23 1.75 -4.85
N LYS A 164 6.79 2.93 -4.54
CA LYS A 164 6.79 4.08 -5.47
C LYS A 164 7.60 3.80 -6.72
N SER A 165 8.81 3.26 -6.56
CA SER A 165 9.67 2.92 -7.69
C SER A 165 9.04 1.86 -8.59
N LEU A 166 8.34 0.88 -8.01
CA LEU A 166 7.62 -0.15 -8.76
C LEU A 166 6.44 0.43 -9.54
N LEU A 167 5.69 1.36 -8.93
CA LEU A 167 4.59 2.04 -9.61
C LEU A 167 5.10 2.85 -10.82
N GLU A 168 6.18 3.62 -10.65
CA GLU A 168 6.81 4.38 -11.74
C GLU A 168 7.31 3.44 -12.86
N GLU A 169 7.89 2.30 -12.52
CA GLU A 169 8.31 1.28 -13.50
C GLU A 169 7.12 0.70 -14.27
N ILE A 170 6.02 0.37 -13.59
CA ILE A 170 4.77 -0.09 -14.22
C ILE A 170 4.25 0.95 -15.21
N GLN A 171 4.20 2.22 -14.80
CA GLN A 171 3.74 3.33 -15.64
C GLN A 171 4.62 3.50 -16.89
N GLN A 172 5.94 3.40 -16.76
CA GLN A 172 6.88 3.48 -17.89
C GLN A 172 6.74 2.29 -18.85
N LYS A 173 6.61 1.06 -18.32
CA LYS A 173 6.43 -0.14 -19.14
C LYS A 173 5.09 -0.12 -19.88
N ALA A 174 4.02 0.34 -19.24
CA ALA A 174 2.73 0.49 -19.90
C ALA A 174 2.76 1.53 -21.03
N ASP A 175 3.45 2.66 -20.81
CA ASP A 175 3.64 3.66 -21.87
C ASP A 175 4.43 3.08 -23.05
N THR A 176 5.55 2.44 -22.77
CA THR A 176 6.37 1.76 -23.78
C THR A 176 5.55 0.73 -24.56
N ALA A 177 4.79 -0.12 -23.85
CA ALA A 177 3.95 -1.14 -24.47
C ALA A 177 2.91 -0.53 -25.42
N CYS A 178 2.25 0.57 -25.04
CA CYS A 178 1.30 1.29 -25.90
C CYS A 178 1.98 1.88 -27.16
N GLN A 179 3.21 2.39 -27.03
CA GLN A 179 3.96 2.97 -28.15
C GLN A 179 4.38 1.92 -29.19
N ILE A 180 4.92 0.78 -28.74
CA ILE A 180 5.52 -0.23 -29.65
C ILE A 180 4.51 -1.24 -30.21
N SER A 181 3.37 -1.42 -29.55
CA SER A 181 2.32 -2.36 -29.99
C SER A 181 1.63 -1.91 -31.27
N LYS A 182 1.10 -2.86 -32.05
CA LYS A 182 0.37 -2.61 -33.31
C LYS A 182 -0.98 -3.34 -33.31
N GLY A 183 -1.90 -2.88 -34.17
CA GLY A 183 -3.21 -3.52 -34.36
C GLY A 183 -4.04 -3.60 -33.08
N GLN A 184 -4.67 -4.75 -32.83
CA GLN A 184 -5.51 -4.98 -31.64
C GLN A 184 -4.71 -4.96 -30.32
N VAL A 185 -3.45 -5.41 -30.34
CA VAL A 185 -2.57 -5.37 -29.16
C VAL A 185 -2.34 -3.93 -28.71
N LYS A 186 -2.26 -2.97 -29.65
CA LYS A 186 -2.12 -1.54 -29.31
C LYS A 186 -3.30 -1.02 -28.50
N LYS A 187 -4.53 -1.45 -28.81
CA LYS A 187 -5.73 -1.03 -28.07
C LYS A 187 -5.66 -1.50 -26.61
N VAL A 188 -5.29 -2.76 -26.38
CA VAL A 188 -5.09 -3.31 -25.03
C VAL A 188 -3.98 -2.55 -24.31
N ALA A 189 -2.82 -2.40 -24.94
CA ALA A 189 -1.67 -1.74 -24.34
C ALA A 189 -1.94 -0.29 -23.93
N CYS A 190 -2.67 0.47 -24.76
CA CYS A 190 -3.02 1.86 -24.43
C CYS A 190 -4.11 1.98 -23.36
N ALA A 191 -5.07 1.04 -23.30
CA ALA A 191 -6.02 0.98 -22.19
C ALA A 191 -5.32 0.69 -20.85
N VAL A 192 -4.34 -0.23 -20.85
CA VAL A 192 -3.50 -0.51 -19.67
C VAL A 192 -2.72 0.74 -19.26
N LYS A 193 -2.10 1.45 -20.21
CA LYS A 193 -1.42 2.73 -19.95
C LYS A 193 -2.35 3.73 -19.25
N GLU A 194 -3.53 3.96 -19.80
CA GLU A 194 -4.48 4.94 -19.27
C GLU A 194 -4.95 4.59 -17.84
N GLU A 195 -5.09 3.30 -17.54
CA GLU A 195 -5.45 2.82 -16.20
C GLU A 195 -4.30 3.04 -15.20
N VAL A 196 -3.10 2.54 -15.49
CA VAL A 196 -1.98 2.61 -14.53
C VAL A 196 -1.45 4.03 -14.30
N GLN A 197 -1.67 4.95 -15.26
CA GLN A 197 -1.34 6.37 -15.10
C GLN A 197 -2.24 7.09 -14.09
N ARG A 198 -3.39 6.52 -13.76
CA ARG A 198 -4.30 7.05 -12.72
C ARG A 198 -4.00 6.50 -11.33
N TRP A 199 -3.15 5.49 -11.24
CA TRP A 199 -2.79 4.90 -9.95
C TRP A 199 -1.92 5.89 -9.17
N GLU A 200 -2.36 6.21 -7.96
CA GLU A 200 -1.61 7.00 -6.99
C GLU A 200 -1.29 6.12 -5.78
N ILE A 201 -0.18 6.41 -5.08
CA ILE A 201 0.13 5.71 -3.83
C ILE A 201 -0.89 6.12 -2.78
N SER A 202 -1.86 5.24 -2.56
CA SER A 202 -2.87 5.37 -1.50
C SER A 202 -2.64 4.27 -0.44
N ASN A 203 -3.71 3.62 0.01
CA ASN A 203 -3.61 2.51 0.94
C ASN A 203 -3.42 1.16 0.20
N GLN A 204 -2.86 0.17 0.89
CA GLN A 204 -2.57 -1.15 0.31
C GLN A 204 -3.80 -1.90 -0.20
N GLU A 205 -4.98 -1.72 0.40
CA GLU A 205 -6.22 -2.39 -0.06
C GLU A 205 -6.64 -1.82 -1.42
N GLU A 206 -6.63 -0.50 -1.59
CA GLU A 206 -6.87 0.18 -2.87
C GLU A 206 -5.84 -0.22 -3.93
N MET A 207 -4.55 -0.20 -3.57
CA MET A 207 -3.47 -0.55 -4.50
C MET A 207 -3.54 -2.02 -4.95
N THR A 208 -3.87 -2.93 -4.03
CA THR A 208 -4.12 -4.34 -4.35
C THR A 208 -5.34 -4.47 -5.24
N PHE A 209 -6.41 -3.73 -4.95
CA PHE A 209 -7.64 -3.73 -5.73
C PHE A 209 -7.40 -3.28 -7.18
N TYR A 210 -6.69 -2.17 -7.40
CA TYR A 210 -6.36 -1.67 -8.74
C TYR A 210 -5.57 -2.70 -9.55
N ALA A 211 -4.50 -3.24 -8.99
CA ALA A 211 -3.66 -4.22 -9.66
C ALA A 211 -4.43 -5.52 -9.99
N LYS A 212 -5.23 -6.05 -9.05
CA LYS A 212 -6.02 -7.27 -9.28
C LYS A 212 -7.15 -7.05 -10.27
N ASN A 213 -7.79 -5.89 -10.28
CA ASN A 213 -8.82 -5.59 -11.28
C ASN A 213 -8.25 -5.48 -12.68
N LEU A 214 -7.09 -4.86 -12.84
CA LEU A 214 -6.36 -4.85 -14.10
C LEU A 214 -6.06 -6.29 -14.57
N CYS A 215 -5.57 -7.14 -13.68
CA CYS A 215 -5.30 -8.55 -13.98
C CYS A 215 -6.56 -9.31 -14.43
N ARG A 216 -7.70 -9.13 -13.74
CA ARG A 216 -8.99 -9.75 -14.12
C ARG A 216 -9.46 -9.29 -15.49
N ALA A 217 -9.40 -7.98 -15.74
CA ALA A 217 -9.81 -7.40 -17.03
C ALA A 217 -8.95 -7.95 -18.18
N LEU A 218 -7.64 -8.03 -17.98
CA LEU A 218 -6.72 -8.58 -18.98
C LEU A 218 -6.94 -10.07 -19.22
N LYS A 219 -7.20 -10.85 -18.16
CA LYS A 219 -7.52 -12.28 -18.29
C LYS A 219 -8.72 -12.54 -19.19
N LEU A 220 -9.71 -11.65 -19.18
CA LEU A 220 -10.92 -11.74 -20.00
C LEU A 220 -10.67 -11.37 -21.47
N ILE A 221 -9.82 -10.38 -21.71
CA ILE A 221 -9.60 -9.82 -23.06
C ILE A 221 -8.53 -10.60 -23.84
N ILE A 222 -7.53 -11.17 -23.14
CA ILE A 222 -6.44 -11.89 -23.78
C ILE A 222 -6.91 -13.30 -24.17
N PRO A 223 -6.76 -13.70 -25.46
CA PRO A 223 -7.12 -15.05 -25.89
C PRO A 223 -6.35 -16.14 -25.12
N GLN A 224 -7.06 -17.17 -24.69
CA GLN A 224 -6.51 -18.40 -24.11
C GLN A 224 -5.94 -19.30 -25.22
N ILE A 225 -4.74 -18.97 -25.69
CA ILE A 225 -3.99 -19.72 -26.71
C ILE A 225 -2.56 -19.98 -26.23
N PRO A 226 -1.88 -21.03 -26.71
CA PRO A 226 -0.55 -21.41 -26.24
C PRO A 226 0.47 -20.27 -26.29
N GLU A 227 0.39 -19.42 -27.31
CA GLU A 227 1.31 -18.28 -27.48
C GLU A 227 1.18 -17.21 -26.39
N ASN A 228 0.03 -17.16 -25.70
CA ASN A 228 -0.23 -16.22 -24.60
C ASN A 228 -0.13 -16.89 -23.22
N GLU A 229 0.24 -18.18 -23.14
CA GLU A 229 0.24 -18.96 -21.89
C GLU A 229 1.11 -18.32 -20.80
N PHE A 230 2.28 -17.79 -21.17
CA PHE A 230 3.15 -17.08 -20.23
C PHE A 230 2.43 -15.92 -19.53
N ILE A 231 1.69 -15.10 -20.29
CA ILE A 231 1.00 -13.93 -19.74
C ILE A 231 -0.18 -14.36 -18.86
N HIS A 232 -0.91 -15.42 -19.24
CA HIS A 232 -1.97 -15.99 -18.39
C HIS A 232 -1.41 -16.53 -17.07
N ASN A 233 -0.26 -17.22 -17.11
CA ASN A 233 0.41 -17.72 -15.92
C ASN A 233 0.85 -16.58 -14.99
N GLU A 234 1.40 -15.49 -15.53
CA GLU A 234 1.77 -14.32 -14.72
C GLU A 234 0.55 -13.60 -14.15
N ILE A 235 -0.54 -13.48 -14.91
CA ILE A 235 -1.82 -12.94 -14.42
C ILE A 235 -2.36 -13.80 -13.27
N ASP A 236 -2.30 -15.13 -13.39
CA ASP A 236 -2.79 -16.05 -12.36
C ASP A 236 -1.94 -16.00 -11.09
N LYS A 237 -0.61 -15.89 -11.26
CA LYS A 237 0.30 -15.60 -10.15
C LYS A 237 -0.05 -14.28 -9.49
N ALA A 238 -0.27 -13.20 -10.24
CA ALA A 238 -0.66 -11.89 -9.69
C ALA A 238 -1.99 -11.94 -8.94
N LEU A 239 -3.00 -12.65 -9.46
CA LEU A 239 -4.30 -12.79 -8.79
C LEU A 239 -4.19 -13.57 -7.48
N ALA A 240 -3.34 -14.60 -7.46
CA ALA A 240 -3.03 -15.39 -6.27
C ALA A 240 -2.08 -14.67 -5.28
N GLU A 241 -1.30 -13.70 -5.76
CA GLU A 241 -0.29 -12.97 -4.98
C GLU A 241 -0.94 -12.10 -3.90
N ARG A 242 -0.33 -12.10 -2.73
CA ARG A 242 -0.81 -11.43 -1.51
C ARG A 242 0.19 -10.40 -0.99
N ASP A 243 1.47 -10.50 -1.35
CA ASP A 243 2.47 -9.46 -1.12
C ASP A 243 2.32 -8.35 -2.16
N LEU A 244 2.08 -7.11 -1.71
CA LEU A 244 1.86 -5.97 -2.60
C LEU A 244 3.07 -5.70 -3.50
N VAL A 245 4.28 -5.87 -2.96
CA VAL A 245 5.53 -5.64 -3.70
C VAL A 245 5.71 -6.68 -4.80
N ASN A 246 5.51 -7.96 -4.50
CA ASN A 246 5.53 -9.01 -5.52
C ASN A 246 4.39 -8.85 -6.52
N LEU A 247 3.18 -8.47 -6.09
CA LEU A 247 2.04 -8.21 -6.97
C LEU A 247 2.40 -7.14 -8.00
N PHE A 248 2.99 -6.03 -7.56
CA PHE A 248 3.43 -4.96 -8.45
C PHE A 248 4.61 -5.39 -9.34
N THR A 249 5.50 -6.24 -8.84
CA THR A 249 6.61 -6.80 -9.63
C THR A 249 6.12 -7.72 -10.76
N ILE A 250 5.19 -8.63 -10.45
CA ILE A 250 4.57 -9.52 -11.45
C ILE A 250 3.76 -8.68 -12.44
N THR A 251 3.04 -7.67 -11.93
CA THR A 251 2.26 -6.73 -12.75
C THR A 251 3.15 -5.98 -13.74
N SER A 252 4.27 -5.43 -13.27
CA SER A 252 5.32 -4.81 -14.09
C SER A 252 5.84 -5.76 -15.17
N THR A 253 6.07 -7.03 -14.81
CA THR A 253 6.62 -8.04 -15.71
C THR A 253 5.67 -8.36 -16.86
N PHE A 254 4.40 -8.68 -16.57
CA PHE A 254 3.47 -9.02 -17.64
C PHE A 254 3.09 -7.79 -18.48
N ILE A 255 3.00 -6.59 -17.89
CA ILE A 255 2.73 -5.35 -18.65
C ILE A 255 3.82 -5.12 -19.71
N GLY A 256 5.08 -5.34 -19.35
CA GLY A 256 6.20 -5.27 -20.29
C GLY A 256 6.11 -6.31 -21.43
N SER A 257 5.36 -7.39 -21.23
CA SER A 257 5.17 -8.47 -22.21
C SER A 257 3.91 -8.30 -23.07
N ILE A 258 3.02 -7.34 -22.78
CA ILE A 258 1.82 -7.06 -23.60
C ILE A 258 2.11 -6.96 -25.10
N PRO A 259 3.20 -6.32 -25.57
CA PRO A 259 3.48 -6.19 -27.01
C PRO A 259 3.68 -7.51 -27.76
N THR A 260 3.94 -8.62 -27.04
CA THR A 260 4.14 -9.94 -27.66
C THR A 260 2.85 -10.72 -27.86
N LEU A 261 1.72 -10.21 -27.37
CA LEU A 261 0.41 -10.86 -27.43
C LEU A 261 0.00 -11.25 -28.85
N LYS A 262 -0.59 -12.44 -28.96
CA LYS A 262 -1.27 -12.90 -30.16
C LYS A 262 -2.77 -12.69 -30.00
N MET A 263 -3.32 -11.81 -30.85
CA MET A 263 -4.75 -11.52 -30.93
C MET A 263 -5.30 -12.17 -32.21
N VAL A 264 -6.43 -12.87 -32.10
CA VAL A 264 -7.11 -13.53 -33.23
C VAL A 264 -8.16 -12.57 -33.80
N SER A 265 -8.17 -12.34 -35.11
CA SER A 265 -8.90 -11.22 -35.72
C SER A 265 -10.43 -11.28 -35.63
N ASP A 266 -11.04 -12.44 -35.38
CA ASP A 266 -12.49 -12.65 -35.66
C ASP A 266 -13.34 -13.09 -34.45
N LYS A 267 -13.17 -12.49 -33.27
CA LYS A 267 -14.08 -12.71 -32.12
C LYS A 267 -14.77 -11.44 -31.61
N LEU A 268 -15.08 -10.49 -32.48
CA LEU A 268 -15.92 -9.34 -32.09
C LEU A 268 -17.40 -9.70 -31.90
N ASN A 269 -17.93 -10.70 -32.63
CA ASN A 269 -19.38 -10.99 -32.65
C ASN A 269 -19.91 -11.80 -31.45
N ASN A 270 -19.04 -12.37 -30.62
CA ASN A 270 -19.44 -13.02 -29.35
C ASN A 270 -19.06 -12.20 -28.11
N LEU A 271 -18.27 -11.14 -28.27
CA LEU A 271 -17.91 -10.22 -27.19
C LEU A 271 -19.10 -9.33 -26.80
N GLU A 272 -19.90 -8.84 -27.74
CA GLU A 272 -21.14 -8.10 -27.42
C GLU A 272 -22.13 -8.93 -26.60
N LYS A 273 -22.25 -10.23 -26.91
CA LYS A 273 -23.15 -11.15 -26.19
C LYS A 273 -22.67 -11.46 -24.78
N LEU A 274 -21.36 -11.71 -24.60
CA LEU A 274 -20.75 -11.91 -23.29
C LEU A 274 -20.72 -10.61 -22.46
N VAL A 275 -20.54 -9.45 -23.08
CA VAL A 275 -20.61 -8.14 -22.40
C VAL A 275 -22.03 -7.85 -21.90
N ILE A 276 -23.08 -8.24 -22.62
CA ILE A 276 -24.47 -8.13 -22.15
C ILE A 276 -24.76 -9.08 -20.98
N GLU A 277 -24.27 -10.33 -21.03
CA GLU A 277 -24.42 -11.30 -19.94
C GLU A 277 -23.62 -10.93 -18.69
N VAL A 278 -22.41 -10.38 -18.84
CA VAL A 278 -21.56 -9.91 -17.74
C VAL A 278 -22.07 -8.58 -17.17
N ASN A 279 -22.59 -7.65 -17.98
CA ASN A 279 -23.26 -6.41 -17.52
C ASN A 279 -24.59 -6.65 -16.79
N SER A 280 -25.11 -7.89 -16.81
CA SER A 280 -26.32 -8.28 -16.08
C SER A 280 -26.07 -8.72 -14.63
N LYS A 281 -24.80 -9.01 -14.26
CA LYS A 281 -24.42 -9.28 -12.87
C LYS A 281 -23.91 -8.01 -12.22
N VAL A 282 -24.67 -7.50 -11.25
CA VAL A 282 -24.19 -6.47 -10.34
C VAL A 282 -23.20 -7.15 -9.40
N ASP A 283 -21.91 -6.93 -9.61
CA ASP A 283 -20.90 -7.69 -8.86
C ASP A 283 -20.60 -7.14 -7.45
N GLU A 284 -20.91 -5.88 -7.08
CA GLU A 284 -20.74 -5.43 -5.67
C GLU A 284 -21.26 -4.00 -5.37
N LEU A 285 -21.95 -3.82 -4.24
CA LEU A 285 -22.15 -2.52 -3.59
C LEU A 285 -20.93 -2.22 -2.71
N ILE A 286 -20.26 -1.08 -2.93
CA ILE A 286 -19.08 -0.66 -2.16
C ILE A 286 -19.39 0.61 -1.37
N ILE A 287 -19.27 0.55 -0.04
CA ILE A 287 -19.50 1.69 0.85
C ILE A 287 -18.20 2.44 1.06
N ILE A 288 -18.10 3.68 0.56
CA ILE A 288 -16.91 4.52 0.68
C ILE A 288 -17.17 5.61 1.75
N SER A 289 -16.65 5.39 2.95
CA SER A 289 -16.67 6.41 4.02
C SER A 289 -15.41 7.27 3.93
N LYS A 290 -15.50 8.48 3.35
CA LYS A 290 -14.41 9.48 3.41
C LYS A 290 -14.58 10.35 4.67
N PRO A 291 -13.64 10.34 5.63
CA PRO A 291 -13.70 11.29 6.73
C PRO A 291 -13.33 12.69 6.23
N GLY A 292 -14.26 13.64 6.33
CA GLY A 292 -13.91 15.06 6.26
C GLY A 292 -14.98 16.03 5.76
N ILE A 293 -15.77 15.71 4.71
CA ILE A 293 -16.61 16.76 4.06
C ILE A 293 -17.94 16.23 3.47
N SER A 294 -17.97 15.05 2.85
CA SER A 294 -19.22 14.39 2.43
C SER A 294 -19.07 12.88 2.56
N GLU A 295 -19.99 12.24 3.29
CA GLU A 295 -20.09 10.80 3.26
C GLU A 295 -21.06 10.44 2.13
N GLU A 296 -20.60 9.57 1.22
CA GLU A 296 -21.30 9.24 -0.01
C GLU A 296 -21.46 7.72 -0.12
N PHE A 297 -22.64 7.28 -0.50
CA PHE A 297 -22.96 5.88 -0.74
C PHE A 297 -22.87 5.62 -2.24
N VAL A 298 -21.88 4.83 -2.67
CA VAL A 298 -21.59 4.61 -4.10
C VAL A 298 -22.07 3.22 -4.51
N ILE A 299 -23.04 3.17 -5.42
CA ILE A 299 -23.52 1.94 -6.05
C ILE A 299 -22.83 1.84 -7.40
N SER A 300 -21.89 0.91 -7.55
CA SER A 300 -21.22 0.63 -8.83
C SER A 300 -21.74 -0.66 -9.45
N SER A 301 -22.22 -0.59 -10.70
CA SER A 301 -22.52 -1.76 -11.51
C SER A 301 -21.65 -1.74 -12.77
N GLY A 302 -20.69 -2.67 -12.86
CA GLY A 302 -19.89 -2.93 -14.07
C GLY A 302 -18.48 -2.32 -14.07
N ILE A 303 -17.60 -2.91 -14.89
CA ILE A 303 -16.20 -2.51 -15.11
C ILE A 303 -16.14 -1.30 -16.05
N GLN A 304 -15.36 -0.26 -15.72
CA GLN A 304 -14.99 0.81 -16.66
C GLN A 304 -13.79 0.37 -17.51
N LEU A 305 -13.99 0.24 -18.83
CA LEU A 305 -12.92 0.20 -19.83
C LEU A 305 -13.14 1.32 -20.86
N PRO A 306 -12.13 2.15 -21.18
CA PRO A 306 -12.24 3.14 -22.24
C PRO A 306 -12.49 2.46 -23.59
N GLY A 307 -13.65 2.74 -24.21
CA GLY A 307 -14.07 2.18 -25.51
C GLY A 307 -15.29 1.25 -25.46
N LEU A 308 -15.78 0.89 -24.28
CA LEU A 308 -17.07 0.20 -24.08
C LEU A 308 -17.90 1.01 -23.09
N SER A 309 -18.89 1.74 -23.59
CA SER A 309 -19.83 2.48 -22.75
C SER A 309 -20.85 1.55 -22.10
N ALA A 310 -20.95 1.59 -20.76
CA ALA A 310 -22.22 1.58 -20.03
C ALA A 310 -22.01 2.00 -18.57
N GLU A 311 -22.31 3.27 -18.26
CA GLU A 311 -22.38 3.84 -16.90
C GLU A 311 -23.39 3.12 -16.00
N HIS A 312 -22.99 2.69 -14.79
CA HIS A 312 -23.92 2.57 -13.66
C HIS A 312 -23.22 2.87 -12.33
N VAL A 313 -22.62 4.05 -12.18
CA VAL A 313 -22.23 4.56 -10.85
C VAL A 313 -23.32 5.50 -10.36
N VAL A 314 -24.02 5.13 -9.29
CA VAL A 314 -24.96 6.00 -8.59
C VAL A 314 -24.34 6.39 -7.26
N THR A 315 -24.04 7.67 -7.11
CA THR A 315 -23.62 8.24 -5.82
C THR A 315 -24.86 8.79 -5.11
N ILE A 316 -25.07 8.33 -3.87
CA ILE A 316 -26.14 8.80 -2.97
C ILE A 316 -25.45 9.56 -1.84
N PRO A 317 -25.56 10.89 -1.78
CA PRO A 317 -25.03 11.66 -0.66
C PRO A 317 -25.74 11.24 0.64
N LEU A 318 -25.01 10.89 1.71
CA LEU A 318 -25.63 10.44 2.96
C LEU A 318 -26.48 11.54 3.63
N GLN A 319 -26.22 12.81 3.28
CA GLN A 319 -27.03 13.95 3.68
C GLN A 319 -28.45 13.90 3.08
N GLU A 320 -28.60 13.32 1.88
CA GLU A 320 -29.91 13.17 1.21
C GLU A 320 -30.75 12.01 1.74
N ILE A 321 -30.14 11.08 2.49
CA ILE A 321 -30.82 9.95 3.13
C ILE A 321 -30.82 10.00 4.67
N SER A 322 -30.51 11.16 5.26
CA SER A 322 -30.54 11.40 6.72
C SER A 322 -29.48 10.60 7.51
N TYR A 323 -28.20 10.89 7.25
CA TYR A 323 -27.03 10.28 7.90
C TYR A 323 -27.13 10.09 9.42
N SER A 324 -27.64 11.07 10.17
CA SER A 324 -27.73 11.00 11.64
C SER A 324 -28.59 9.85 12.16
N GLU A 325 -29.57 9.39 11.37
CA GLU A 325 -30.47 8.29 11.73
C GLU A 325 -29.91 6.91 11.36
N LEU A 326 -28.89 6.87 10.50
CA LEU A 326 -28.37 5.65 9.87
C LEU A 326 -26.97 5.28 10.35
N LYS A 327 -26.37 6.05 11.26
CA LYS A 327 -25.00 5.86 11.72
C LYS A 327 -24.74 4.44 12.24
N GLU A 328 -25.66 3.88 13.01
CA GLU A 328 -25.56 2.50 13.52
C GLU A 328 -25.69 1.45 12.40
N ASP A 329 -26.59 1.70 11.44
CA ASP A 329 -26.81 0.80 10.31
C ASP A 329 -25.61 0.80 9.34
N LEU A 330 -24.96 1.96 9.16
CA LEU A 330 -23.74 2.14 8.37
C LEU A 330 -22.53 1.46 9.02
N GLU A 331 -22.37 1.55 10.33
CA GLU A 331 -21.30 0.82 11.04
C GLU A 331 -21.48 -0.70 10.97
N ARG A 332 -22.73 -1.21 10.96
CA ARG A 332 -23.01 -2.66 10.84
C ARG A 332 -22.60 -3.28 9.51
N ILE A 333 -22.50 -2.47 8.47
CA ILE A 333 -22.19 -2.90 7.10
C ILE A 333 -20.83 -2.42 6.60
N LYS A 334 -20.10 -1.68 7.44
CA LYS A 334 -18.78 -1.14 7.14
C LYS A 334 -17.80 -2.26 6.81
N GLY A 335 -17.18 -2.19 5.63
CA GLY A 335 -16.21 -3.17 5.16
C GLY A 335 -16.81 -4.53 4.78
N LYS A 336 -18.15 -4.63 4.65
CA LYS A 336 -18.82 -5.79 4.08
C LYS A 336 -19.09 -5.55 2.60
N SER A 337 -18.88 -6.59 1.79
CA SER A 337 -19.42 -6.67 0.45
C SER A 337 -20.92 -6.92 0.53
N ILE A 338 -21.71 -6.17 -0.23
CA ILE A 338 -23.17 -6.24 -0.23
C ILE A 338 -23.61 -6.40 -1.67
N GLU A 339 -24.30 -7.47 -1.98
CA GLU A 339 -24.73 -7.80 -3.34
C GLU A 339 -26.20 -7.42 -3.57
N LYS A 340 -27.01 -7.41 -2.49
CA LYS A 340 -28.46 -7.20 -2.55
C LYS A 340 -28.98 -6.24 -1.48
N LEU A 341 -30.07 -5.54 -1.78
CA LEU A 341 -30.77 -4.68 -0.82
C LEU A 341 -31.24 -5.42 0.43
N SER A 342 -31.50 -6.73 0.35
CA SER A 342 -31.90 -7.57 1.47
C SER A 342 -30.79 -7.78 2.51
N GLN A 343 -29.52 -7.54 2.14
CA GLN A 343 -28.37 -7.66 3.03
C GLN A 343 -28.10 -6.36 3.80
N LEU A 344 -28.77 -5.26 3.42
CA LEU A 344 -28.74 -4.00 4.17
C LEU A 344 -29.71 -4.06 5.36
N PRO A 345 -29.41 -3.35 6.46
CA PRO A 345 -30.40 -3.05 7.48
C PRO A 345 -31.66 -2.47 6.85
N THR A 346 -32.83 -2.92 7.29
CA THR A 346 -34.13 -2.61 6.67
C THR A 346 -34.35 -1.12 6.44
N ARG A 347 -34.00 -0.29 7.43
CA ARG A 347 -34.12 1.17 7.35
C ARG A 347 -33.25 1.79 6.26
N LEU A 348 -32.02 1.31 6.11
CA LEU A 348 -31.10 1.77 5.07
C LEU A 348 -31.54 1.28 3.69
N SER A 349 -31.97 0.02 3.60
CA SER A 349 -32.50 -0.60 2.38
C SER A 349 -33.67 0.21 1.80
N GLU A 350 -34.63 0.58 2.64
CA GLU A 350 -35.78 1.40 2.24
C GLU A 350 -35.39 2.79 1.75
N LYS A 351 -34.42 3.45 2.41
CA LYS A 351 -33.95 4.77 2.02
C LYS A 351 -33.18 4.74 0.70
N VAL A 352 -32.32 3.74 0.48
CA VAL A 352 -31.63 3.53 -0.81
C VAL A 352 -32.65 3.27 -1.91
N LYS A 353 -33.64 2.42 -1.67
CA LYS A 353 -34.73 2.14 -2.62
C LYS A 353 -35.52 3.41 -2.99
N ASN A 354 -35.91 4.21 -2.00
CA ASN A 354 -36.66 5.45 -2.22
C ASN A 354 -35.83 6.49 -2.99
N TYR A 355 -34.53 6.58 -2.70
CA TYR A 355 -33.63 7.48 -3.44
C TYR A 355 -33.49 7.06 -4.90
N LEU A 356 -33.26 5.77 -5.18
CA LEU A 356 -33.16 5.25 -6.55
C LEU A 356 -34.45 5.50 -7.36
N LEU A 357 -35.62 5.34 -6.73
CA LEU A 357 -36.89 5.69 -7.34
C LEU A 357 -36.99 7.20 -7.64
N LYS A 358 -36.56 8.05 -6.71
CA LYS A 358 -36.55 9.53 -6.85
C LYS A 358 -35.69 9.98 -8.04
N ILE A 359 -34.53 9.38 -8.24
CA ILE A 359 -33.62 9.73 -9.35
C ILE A 359 -33.91 8.95 -10.65
N GLY A 360 -35.01 8.19 -10.70
CA GLY A 360 -35.45 7.47 -11.90
C GLY A 360 -34.61 6.24 -12.25
N ARG A 361 -33.74 5.76 -11.36
CA ARG A 361 -32.84 4.60 -11.58
C ARG A 361 -33.50 3.27 -11.25
N LYS A 362 -34.65 2.99 -11.90
CA LYS A 362 -35.38 1.72 -11.74
C LYS A 362 -34.58 0.51 -12.23
N ASP A 363 -33.72 0.73 -13.24
CA ASP A 363 -32.74 -0.22 -13.78
C ASP A 363 -31.80 -0.77 -12.71
N VAL A 364 -31.31 0.09 -11.81
CA VAL A 364 -30.43 -0.30 -10.69
C VAL A 364 -31.25 -0.97 -9.59
N LEU A 365 -32.44 -0.45 -9.31
CA LEU A 365 -33.29 -0.99 -8.25
C LEU A 365 -33.75 -2.44 -8.54
N GLU A 366 -34.16 -2.74 -9.77
CA GLU A 366 -34.55 -4.10 -10.16
C GLU A 366 -33.38 -5.09 -9.99
N LYS A 367 -32.16 -4.67 -10.34
CA LYS A 367 -30.95 -5.50 -10.19
C LYS A 367 -30.55 -5.74 -8.74
N LEU A 368 -30.78 -4.78 -7.84
CA LEU A 368 -30.44 -4.93 -6.42
C LEU A 368 -31.53 -5.67 -5.61
N THR A 369 -32.70 -5.92 -6.22
CA THR A 369 -33.85 -6.60 -5.60
C THR A 369 -33.95 -8.06 -6.02
N ASN A 370 -33.58 -8.38 -7.27
CA ASN A 370 -33.51 -9.76 -7.79
C ASN A 370 -32.23 -10.47 -7.35
#